data_AF-A0A846DQ43-F1
#
_entry.id   AF-A0A846DQ43-F1
#
_cell.length_a   1.000
_cell.length_b   1.000
_cell.length_c   1.000
_cell.angle_alpha   90.00
_cell.angle_beta   90.00
_cell.angle_gamma   90.00
#
_symmetry.space_group_name_H-M   'P 1'
#
loop_
_entity.id
_entity.type
_entity.pdbx_description
1 polymer ?
#
loop_
_entity_poly.entity_id
_entity_poly.type
_entity_poly.pdbx_seq_one_letter_code
_entity_poly.pdbx_strand_id
1 'polypeptide(L)' 'MQAYLGVKFHSDNRNRPLIESITEVLAAAGYQTVCIVRDLEGWGAKSFAPSELMERTFAIIEEGCNFQTERALGSIKT' A
#
# COMPACT_ATOMS: atom_id res chain seq x y z
N MET A 1 -14.47 -3.97 5.38
CA MET A 1 -13.89 -2.67 4.99
C MET A 1 -12.39 -2.85 4.84
N GLN A 2 -11.75 -2.21 3.87
CA GLN A 2 -10.32 -2.38 3.60
C GLN A 2 -9.50 -1.18 4.09
N ALA A 3 -8.32 -1.44 4.63
CA ALA A 3 -7.40 -0.43 5.14
C ALA A 3 -6.04 -0.59 4.44
N TYR A 4 -5.60 0.47 3.75
CA TYR A 4 -4.27 0.53 3.14
C TYR A 4 -3.26 1.15 4.13
N LEU A 5 -2.13 0.48 4.35
CA LEU A 5 -1.06 0.93 5.25
C LEU A 5 0.13 1.47 4.45
N GLY A 6 0.14 2.79 4.24
CA GLY A 6 1.29 3.53 3.71
C GLY A 6 2.32 3.83 4.79
N VAL A 7 3.07 2.81 5.22
CA VAL A 7 4.09 2.93 6.28
C VAL A 7 5.50 3.07 5.70
N LYS A 8 6.31 3.95 6.29
CA LYS A 8 7.75 3.96 6.01
C LYS A 8 8.41 2.74 6.65
N PHE A 9 9.35 2.12 5.95
CA PHE A 9 10.12 0.99 6.43
C PHE A 9 11.61 1.30 6.48
N HIS A 10 12.33 0.56 7.32
CA HIS A 10 13.78 0.57 7.31
C HIS A 10 14.29 -0.53 6.37
N SER A 11 15.42 -0.30 5.72
CA SER A 11 16.02 -1.30 4.80
C SER A 11 16.39 -2.62 5.49
N ASP A 12 16.58 -2.62 6.80
CA ASP A 12 16.80 -3.79 7.65
C ASP A 12 15.50 -4.41 8.20
N ASN A 13 14.33 -3.87 7.83
CA ASN A 13 13.02 -4.26 8.32
C ASN A 13 12.88 -4.26 9.85
N ARG A 14 13.66 -3.47 10.60
CA ARG A 14 13.60 -3.45 12.08
C ARG A 14 12.24 -3.06 12.66
N ASN A 15 11.40 -2.37 11.87
CA ASN A 15 10.04 -2.01 12.25
C ASN A 15 8.98 -3.03 11.80
N ARG A 16 9.37 -4.17 11.24
CA ARG A 16 8.46 -5.26 10.86
C ARG A 16 7.53 -5.70 12.00
N PRO A 17 8.01 -5.97 13.24
CA PRO A 17 7.12 -6.39 14.32
C PRO A 17 6.03 -5.35 14.64
N LEU A 18 6.36 -4.06 14.52
CA LEU A 18 5.40 -2.98 14.71
C LEU A 18 4.33 -3.01 13.62
N ILE A 19 4.72 -3.14 12.35
CA ILE A 19 3.79 -3.18 11.21
C ILE A 19 2.87 -4.40 11.31
N GLU A 20 3.40 -5.56 11.69
CA GLU A 20 2.62 -6.77 11.93
C GLU A 20 1.62 -6.55 13.08
N SER A 21 2.04 -5.97 14.21
CA SER A 21 1.12 -5.69 15.33
C SER A 21 -0.02 -4.74 14.97
N ILE A 22 0.25 -3.67 14.21
CA ILE A 22 -0.78 -2.72 13.76
C ILE A 22 -1.78 -3.45 12.86
N THR A 23 -1.28 -4.33 12.00
CA THR A 23 -2.13 -5.12 11.11
C THR A 23 -3.03 -6.07 11.88
N GLU A 24 -2.48 -6.79 12.86
CA GLU A 24 -3.25 -7.72 13.69
C GLU A 24 -4.37 -7.01 14.43
N VAL A 25 -4.10 -5.82 14.98
CA VAL A 25 -5.12 -5.00 15.66
C VAL A 25 -6.23 -4.59 14.68
N LEU A 26 -5.88 -4.15 13.47
CA LEU A 26 -6.86 -3.80 12.45
C LEU A 26 -7.67 -5.02 11.99
N ALA A 27 -7.03 -6.17 11.82
CA ALA A 27 -7.69 -7.42 11.46
C ALA A 27 -8.67 -7.87 12.55
N ALA A 28 -8.28 -7.78 13.82
CA ALA A 28 -9.15 -8.06 14.97
C ALA A 28 -10.36 -7.13 15.05
N ALA A 29 -10.23 -5.89 14.55
CA ALA A 29 -11.33 -4.94 14.40
C ALA A 29 -12.18 -5.14 13.14
N GLY A 30 -11.93 -6.19 12.35
CA GLY A 30 -12.71 -6.54 11.15
C GLY A 30 -12.27 -5.86 9.85
N TYR A 31 -11.09 -5.22 9.84
CA TYR A 31 -10.52 -4.64 8.63
C TYR A 31 -9.71 -5.69 7.85
N GLN A 32 -9.84 -5.66 6.52
CA GLN A 32 -8.87 -6.29 5.64
C GLN A 32 -7.73 -5.30 5.39
N THR A 33 -6.51 -5.68 5.66
CA THR A 33 -5.36 -4.77 5.57
C THR A 33 -4.50 -5.06 4.35
N VAL A 34 -4.00 -4.03 3.68
CA VAL A 34 -2.96 -4.18 2.65
C VAL A 34 -1.76 -3.30 2.96
N CYS A 35 -0.56 -3.86 2.91
CA CYS A 35 0.70 -3.18 3.14
C CYS A 35 1.72 -3.64 2.10
N ILE A 36 2.25 -2.70 1.31
CA ILE A 36 3.11 -3.01 0.14
C ILE A 36 4.33 -3.84 0.53
N VAL A 37 5.06 -3.44 1.58
CA VAL A 37 6.28 -4.13 2.01
C VAL A 37 6.00 -5.57 2.46
N ARG A 38 4.83 -5.83 3.05
CA ARG A 38 4.45 -7.17 3.51
C ARG A 38 3.86 -8.02 2.39
N ASP A 39 2.84 -7.50 1.71
CA ASP A 39 1.97 -8.29 0.82
C ASP A 39 2.53 -8.36 -0.60
N LEU A 40 3.20 -7.30 -1.07
CA LEU A 40 3.72 -7.23 -2.43
C LEU A 40 5.22 -7.57 -2.49
N GLU A 41 6.02 -6.93 -1.65
CA GLU A 41 7.48 -7.12 -1.62
C GLU A 41 7.92 -8.31 -0.76
N GLY A 42 7.06 -8.83 0.11
CA GLY A 42 7.38 -9.98 0.97
C GLY A 42 8.59 -9.71 1.87
N TRP A 43 8.67 -8.52 2.45
CA TRP A 43 9.79 -8.02 3.25
C TRP A 43 11.12 -7.96 2.50
N GLY A 44 11.06 -7.65 1.19
CA GLY A 44 12.22 -7.56 0.32
C GLY A 44 12.57 -8.87 -0.40
N ALA A 45 11.78 -9.92 -0.25
CA ALA A 45 11.90 -11.14 -1.05
C ALA A 45 11.62 -10.89 -2.54
N LYS A 46 10.81 -9.87 -2.84
CA LYS A 46 10.56 -9.35 -4.19
C LYS A 46 10.96 -7.88 -4.22
N SER A 47 11.57 -7.46 -5.32
CA SER A 47 11.90 -6.07 -5.59
C SER A 47 11.25 -5.67 -6.91
N PHE A 48 10.70 -4.46 -6.93
CA PHE A 48 10.06 -3.88 -8.10
C PHE A 48 10.78 -2.59 -8.49
N ALA A 49 10.72 -2.24 -9.76
CA ALA A 49 11.13 -0.90 -10.17
C ALA A 49 10.21 0.14 -9.49
N PRO A 50 10.71 1.35 -9.17
CA PRO A 50 9.90 2.36 -8.50
C PRO A 50 8.58 2.70 -9.22
N SER A 51 8.60 2.74 -10.56
CA SER A 51 7.41 2.98 -11.39
C SER A 51 6.39 1.85 -11.24
N GLU A 52 6.86 0.60 -11.30
CA GLU A 52 6.00 -0.57 -11.16
C GLU A 52 5.40 -0.68 -9.76
N LEU A 53 6.19 -0.38 -8.72
CA LEU A 53 5.71 -0.36 -7.34
C LEU A 53 4.60 0.68 -7.17
N MET A 54 4.77 1.86 -7.78
CA MET A 54 3.78 2.93 -7.76
C MET A 54 2.49 2.51 -8.47
N GLU A 55 2.57 1.96 -9.68
CA GLU A 55 1.41 1.48 -10.44
C GLU A 55 0.61 0.43 -9.66
N ARG A 56 1.31 -0.57 -9.10
CA ARG A 56 0.68 -1.63 -8.29
C ARG A 56 0.05 -1.07 -7.01
N THR A 57 0.72 -0.11 -6.37
CA THR A 57 0.20 0.55 -5.16
C THR A 57 -1.09 1.31 -5.45
N PHE A 58 -1.13 2.08 -6.53
CA PHE A 58 -2.35 2.80 -6.92
C PHE A 58 -3.49 1.86 -7.30
N ALA A 59 -3.20 0.78 -8.03
CA ALA A 59 -4.22 -0.23 -8.35
C ALA A 59 -4.85 -0.83 -7.07
N ILE A 60 -4.03 -1.19 -6.07
CA ILE A 60 -4.52 -1.67 -4.76
C ILE A 60 -5.40 -0.64 -4.06
N ILE A 61 -5.01 0.63 -4.10
CA ILE A 61 -5.76 1.71 -3.47
C ILE A 61 -7.10 1.92 -4.19
N GLU A 62 -7.11 1.92 -5.53
CA GLU A 62 -8.32 2.07 -6.35
C GLU A 62 -9.30 0.89 -6.17
N GLU A 63 -8.79 -0.34 -6.05
CA GLU A 63 -9.61 -1.53 -5.82
C GLU A 63 -10.21 -1.57 -4.41
N GLY A 64 -9.44 -1.14 -3.40
CA GLY A 64 -9.78 -1.35 -1.99
C GLY A 64 -10.38 -0.15 -1.27
N CYS A 65 -9.98 1.05 -1.63
CA CYS A 65 -10.65 2.27 -1.24
C CYS A 65 -11.58 2.67 -2.39
N ASN A 66 -12.85 2.91 -2.09
CA ASN A 66 -13.81 3.49 -3.03
C ASN A 66 -13.48 4.99 -3.29
N PHE A 67 -12.24 5.27 -3.68
CA PHE A 67 -11.70 6.58 -3.96
C PHE A 67 -12.06 6.89 -5.41
N GLN A 68 -13.06 7.73 -5.63
CA GLN A 68 -13.32 8.29 -6.96
C GLN A 68 -12.15 9.23 -7.32
N THR A 69 -11.09 8.67 -7.89
CA THR A 69 -10.05 9.48 -8.52
C THR A 69 -10.61 10.01 -9.83
N GLU A 70 -11.09 11.26 -9.83
CA GLU A 70 -11.25 12.02 -11.07
C GLU A 70 -9.87 12.12 -11.72
N ARG A 71 -9.64 11.31 -12.76
CA ARG A 71 -8.49 11.46 -13.66
C ARG A 71 -8.65 12.79 -14.41
N ALA A 72 -8.14 13.87 -13.83
CA ALA A 72 -7.92 15.12 -14.54
C ALA A 72 -6.71 14.97 -15.47
N LEU A 73 -6.88 14.17 -16.53
CA LEU A 73 -5.97 14.17 -17.67
C LEU A 73 -6.44 15.21 -18.67
N GLY A 74 -5.71 16.33 -18.73
CA GLY A 74 -5.49 17.08 -19.97
C GLY A 74 -6.51 18.17 -20.31
N SER A 75 -6.16 19.41 -19.98
CA SER A 75 -6.23 20.55 -20.92
C SER A 75 -5.51 21.76 -20.33
N ILE A 76 -4.17 21.73 -20.36
CA ILE A 76 -3.42 22.99 -20.39
C ILE A 76 -3.52 23.47 -21.84
N LYS A 77 -4.52 24.31 -22.10
CA LYS A 77 -4.57 25.11 -23.33
C LYS A 77 -3.45 26.15 -23.23
N THR A 78 -2.60 26.16 -24.25
CA THR A 78 -1.66 27.24 -24.54
C THR A 78 -2.41 28.46 -25.05
#